data_AF-A0A2X3CM56-F1
#
_entry.id   AF-A0A2X3CM56-F1
#
_cell.length_a   1.000
_cell.length_b   1.000
_cell.length_c   1.000
_cell.angle_alpha   90.00
_cell.angle_beta   90.00
_cell.angle_gamma   90.00
#
_symmetry.space_group_name_H-M   'P 1'
#
loop_
_entity.id
_entity.type
_entity.pdbx_description
1 polymer ?
#
loop_
_entity_poly.entity_id
_entity_poly.type
_entity_poly.pdbx_seq_one_letter_code
_entity_poly.pdbx_strand_id
1 'polypeptide(L)'
;MSEQNYQPPKVWEWKQNSGGAFANINRPVSGATHERVLPVGTHPLQLYSLGTPNGQKVTIMLEELLALGVSGAEYDAWLIRIGEGDQFSSGFVEINPNSKIPALSDHSTTPPTRVFESGNILLYLAENLVSSCRKILPVAPKPSTGCSGCRARRRSSAAASATSITMRQ
;
A
#
# COMPACT_ATOMS: atom_id res chain seq x y z
N MET A 1 -0.29 -4.53 48.44
CA MET A 1 -0.85 -4.93 47.13
C MET A 1 0.28 -5.60 46.37
N SER A 2 0.25 -6.93 46.25
CA SER A 2 1.39 -7.73 45.82
C SER A 2 1.81 -7.43 44.38
N GLU A 3 3.05 -6.98 44.19
CA GLU A 3 3.74 -6.99 42.90
C GLU A 3 4.02 -8.43 42.49
N GLN A 4 3.07 -9.08 41.81
CA GLN A 4 3.40 -10.30 41.06
C GLN A 4 4.18 -9.89 39.82
N ASN A 5 5.50 -9.94 39.93
CA ASN A 5 6.40 -9.68 38.81
C ASN A 5 6.22 -10.79 37.76
N TYR A 6 5.66 -10.44 36.60
CA TYR A 6 5.45 -11.39 35.50
C TYR A 6 6.78 -11.98 35.03
N GLN A 7 6.86 -13.30 34.98
CA GLN A 7 8.01 -14.02 34.44
C GLN A 7 7.59 -14.74 33.15
N PRO A 8 8.12 -14.35 31.97
CA PRO A 8 7.85 -15.06 30.73
C PRO A 8 8.27 -16.53 30.82
N PRO A 9 7.49 -17.49 30.27
CA PRO A 9 7.89 -18.89 30.25
C PRO A 9 9.07 -19.11 29.29
N LYS A 10 9.83 -20.19 29.52
CA LYS A 10 10.96 -20.60 28.66
C LYS A 10 10.53 -20.89 27.22
N VAL A 11 9.34 -21.45 27.05
CA VAL A 11 8.69 -21.67 25.75
C VAL A 11 7.34 -20.97 25.82
N TRP A 12 7.05 -20.14 24.82
CA TRP A 12 5.79 -19.43 24.75
C TRP A 12 4.66 -20.39 24.38
N GLU A 13 3.52 -20.26 25.06
CA GLU A 13 2.31 -21.05 24.82
C GLU A 13 1.14 -20.13 24.53
N TRP A 14 0.34 -20.48 23.52
CA TRP A 14 -0.88 -19.74 23.20
C TRP A 14 -2.01 -20.11 24.16
N LYS A 15 -2.13 -19.34 25.24
CA LYS A 15 -3.25 -19.44 26.19
C LYS A 15 -4.40 -18.58 25.67
N GLN A 16 -5.50 -19.19 25.20
CA GLN A 16 -6.64 -18.50 24.56
C GLN A 16 -7.42 -17.53 25.47
N ASN A 17 -6.98 -17.34 26.72
CA ASN A 17 -7.63 -16.48 27.71
C ASN A 17 -7.29 -14.98 27.54
N SER A 18 -6.59 -14.59 26.48
CA SER A 18 -6.30 -13.18 26.19
C SER A 18 -7.56 -12.50 25.64
N GLY A 19 -8.23 -11.72 26.48
CA GLY A 19 -9.35 -10.87 26.06
C GLY A 19 -8.92 -9.75 25.10
N GLY A 20 -9.87 -9.18 24.36
CA GLY A 20 -9.66 -8.04 23.45
C GLY A 20 -10.47 -8.13 22.17
N ALA A 21 -10.58 -7.01 21.45
CA ALA A 21 -11.43 -6.87 20.26
C ALA A 21 -11.04 -7.79 19.07
N PHE A 22 -9.84 -8.38 19.10
CA PHE A 22 -9.31 -9.25 18.03
C PHE A 22 -8.92 -10.65 18.53
N ALA A 23 -9.35 -11.03 19.74
CA ALA A 23 -9.03 -12.33 20.33
C ALA A 23 -9.55 -13.51 19.50
N ASN A 24 -10.66 -13.31 18.77
CA ASN A 24 -11.26 -14.30 17.89
C ASN A 24 -10.49 -14.54 16.58
N ILE A 25 -9.61 -13.62 16.17
CA ILE A 25 -8.90 -13.68 14.88
C ILE A 25 -7.37 -13.81 15.02
N ASN A 26 -6.78 -13.34 16.11
CA ASN A 26 -5.34 -13.40 16.33
C ASN A 26 -4.92 -14.81 16.75
N ARG A 27 -4.01 -15.41 16.00
CA ARG A 27 -3.52 -16.78 16.21
C ARG A 27 -2.03 -16.88 15.91
N PRO A 28 -1.31 -17.86 16.49
CA PRO A 28 0.12 -18.05 16.28
C PRO A 28 0.48 -18.75 14.96
N VAL A 29 -0.51 -19.04 14.11
CA VAL A 29 -0.34 -19.75 12.83
C VAL A 29 -1.00 -18.99 11.69
N SER A 30 -0.46 -19.11 10.48
CA SER A 30 -1.01 -18.52 9.24
C SER A 30 -1.86 -19.54 8.46
N GLY A 31 -2.34 -19.15 7.27
CA GLY A 31 -3.02 -20.03 6.32
C GLY A 31 -4.53 -19.84 6.23
N ALA A 32 -5.19 -20.58 5.35
CA ALA A 32 -6.65 -20.52 5.24
C ALA A 32 -7.35 -21.18 6.44
N THR A 33 -8.51 -20.67 6.84
CA THR A 33 -9.41 -21.31 7.83
C THR A 33 -10.66 -21.88 7.20
N HIS A 34 -11.04 -21.39 6.02
CA HIS A 34 -12.24 -21.81 5.32
C HIS A 34 -12.08 -21.64 3.81
N GLU A 35 -12.80 -22.47 3.06
CA GLU A 35 -12.84 -22.38 1.61
C GLU A 35 -13.81 -21.28 1.17
N ARG A 36 -13.31 -20.31 0.41
CA ARG A 36 -14.13 -19.27 -0.21
C ARG A 36 -13.37 -18.63 -1.37
N VAL A 37 -13.99 -18.67 -2.53
CA VAL A 37 -13.51 -18.00 -3.74
C VAL A 37 -13.84 -16.51 -3.64
N LEU A 38 -12.87 -15.68 -4.05
CA LEU A 38 -13.06 -14.23 -4.09
C LEU A 38 -13.85 -13.82 -5.34
N PRO A 39 -14.78 -12.85 -5.22
CA PRO A 39 -15.49 -12.31 -6.38
C PRO A 39 -14.54 -11.54 -7.29
N VAL A 40 -14.76 -11.63 -8.61
CA VAL A 40 -14.01 -10.88 -9.63
C VAL A 40 -15.01 -10.09 -10.46
N GLY A 41 -14.83 -8.78 -10.53
CA GLY A 41 -15.70 -7.88 -11.30
C GLY A 41 -15.21 -7.68 -12.73
N THR A 42 -15.60 -6.58 -13.33
CA THR A 42 -15.33 -6.28 -14.75
C THR A 42 -14.06 -5.44 -14.96
N HIS A 43 -13.57 -4.78 -13.93
CA HIS A 43 -12.45 -3.86 -14.02
C HIS A 43 -11.10 -4.59 -13.97
N PRO A 44 -10.03 -4.02 -14.56
CA PRO A 44 -8.72 -4.66 -14.59
C PRO A 44 -8.12 -4.88 -13.19
N LEU A 45 -8.40 -3.99 -12.25
CA LEU A 45 -7.86 -4.06 -10.90
C LEU A 45 -8.93 -4.56 -9.92
N GLN A 46 -8.64 -5.67 -9.23
CA GLN A 46 -9.51 -6.22 -8.20
C GLN A 46 -8.88 -5.93 -6.83
N LEU A 47 -9.48 -5.03 -6.06
CA LEU A 47 -9.00 -4.61 -4.75
C LEU A 47 -9.82 -5.28 -3.64
N TYR A 48 -9.17 -6.09 -2.82
CA TYR A 48 -9.76 -6.72 -1.64
C TYR A 48 -9.28 -5.98 -0.39
N SER A 49 -10.18 -5.19 0.22
CA SER A 49 -9.77 -4.21 1.21
C SER A 49 -10.86 -3.87 2.23
N LEU A 50 -10.50 -2.97 3.15
CA LEU A 50 -11.37 -2.36 4.14
C LEU A 50 -10.90 -0.92 4.36
N GLY A 51 -11.82 0.00 4.69
CA GLY A 51 -11.57 1.45 4.90
C GLY A 51 -10.71 1.83 6.11
N THR A 52 -9.70 1.03 6.44
CA THR A 52 -8.64 1.33 7.40
C THR A 52 -7.59 2.27 6.80
N PRO A 53 -6.68 2.86 7.60
CA PRO A 53 -5.61 3.72 7.06
C PRO A 53 -4.76 3.05 5.97
N ASN A 54 -4.56 1.72 6.01
CA ASN A 54 -3.82 1.01 4.95
C ASN A 54 -4.66 0.80 3.69
N GLY A 55 -5.97 0.54 3.83
CA GLY A 55 -6.87 0.42 2.68
C GLY A 55 -7.09 1.75 1.97
N GLN A 56 -7.24 2.83 2.75
CA GLN A 56 -7.43 4.20 2.24
C GLN A 56 -6.27 4.65 1.34
N LYS A 57 -5.03 4.27 1.64
CA LYS A 57 -3.86 4.59 0.78
C LYS A 57 -4.09 4.16 -0.67
N VAL A 58 -4.58 2.95 -0.86
CA VAL A 58 -4.73 2.35 -2.19
C VAL A 58 -5.94 2.95 -2.92
N THR A 59 -7.08 3.10 -2.24
CA THR A 59 -8.26 3.71 -2.86
C THR A 59 -7.99 5.17 -3.23
N ILE A 60 -7.32 5.95 -2.36
CA ILE A 60 -6.92 7.33 -2.69
C ILE A 60 -6.03 7.35 -3.94
N MET A 61 -5.01 6.49 -4.01
CA MET A 61 -4.13 6.44 -5.18
C MET A 61 -4.90 6.12 -6.48
N LEU A 62 -5.84 5.18 -6.44
CA LEU A 62 -6.66 4.82 -7.59
C LEU A 62 -7.58 5.97 -8.02
N GLU A 63 -8.26 6.62 -7.07
CA GLU A 63 -9.09 7.80 -7.36
C GLU A 63 -8.28 8.97 -7.94
N GLU A 64 -7.07 9.23 -7.42
CA GLU A 64 -6.16 10.24 -7.96
C GLU A 64 -5.74 9.91 -9.41
N LEU A 65 -5.49 8.64 -9.72
CA LEU A 65 -5.19 8.19 -11.08
C LEU A 65 -6.39 8.37 -12.02
N LEU A 66 -7.59 8.01 -11.56
CA LEU A 66 -8.83 8.19 -12.32
C LEU A 66 -9.13 9.67 -12.58
N ALA A 67 -8.96 10.54 -11.58
CA ALA A 67 -9.12 11.99 -11.71
C ALA A 67 -8.17 12.58 -12.77
N LEU A 68 -7.03 11.94 -13.02
CA LEU A 68 -6.06 12.33 -14.04
C LEU A 68 -6.32 11.70 -15.42
N GLY A 69 -7.37 10.89 -15.55
CA GLY A 69 -7.81 10.24 -16.78
C GLY A 69 -7.10 8.93 -17.09
N VAL A 70 -6.49 8.28 -16.10
CA VAL A 70 -5.82 6.99 -16.29
C VAL A 70 -6.86 5.87 -16.23
N SER A 71 -7.42 5.49 -17.39
CA SER A 71 -8.45 4.44 -17.48
C SER A 71 -8.00 3.05 -17.02
N GLY A 72 -6.68 2.78 -17.02
CA GLY A 72 -6.12 1.55 -16.46
C GLY A 72 -6.24 1.44 -14.93
N ALA A 73 -6.64 2.51 -14.24
CA ALA A 73 -6.85 2.53 -12.79
C ALA A 73 -8.27 2.17 -12.36
N GLU A 74 -9.18 1.89 -13.30
CA GLU A 74 -10.53 1.40 -13.00
C GLU A 74 -10.45 0.12 -12.16
N TYR A 75 -11.25 0.05 -11.09
CA TYR A 75 -11.11 -1.00 -10.09
C TYR A 75 -12.44 -1.44 -9.47
N ASP A 76 -12.53 -2.72 -9.12
CA ASP A 76 -13.59 -3.26 -8.27
C ASP A 76 -13.08 -3.36 -6.83
N ALA A 77 -13.75 -2.69 -5.89
CA ALA A 77 -13.40 -2.70 -4.47
C ALA A 77 -14.28 -3.66 -3.66
N TRP A 78 -13.74 -4.82 -3.34
CA TRP A 78 -14.41 -5.85 -2.56
C TRP A 78 -14.10 -5.70 -1.07
N LEU A 79 -15.17 -5.72 -0.26
CA LEU A 79 -15.07 -5.58 1.19
C LEU A 79 -14.56 -6.88 1.84
N ILE A 80 -13.52 -6.76 2.67
CA ILE A 80 -12.96 -7.84 3.50
C ILE A 80 -13.14 -7.47 4.97
N ARG A 81 -14.09 -8.12 5.66
CA ARG A 81 -14.43 -7.83 7.06
C ARG A 81 -13.43 -8.51 7.98
N ILE A 82 -12.37 -7.80 8.34
CA ILE A 82 -11.27 -8.38 9.12
C ILE A 82 -11.68 -8.89 10.51
N GLY A 83 -12.74 -8.32 11.10
CA GLY A 83 -13.29 -8.76 12.39
C GLY A 83 -14.06 -10.08 12.31
N GLU A 84 -14.51 -10.46 11.11
CA GLU A 84 -15.24 -11.70 10.83
C GLU A 84 -14.32 -12.80 10.26
N GLY A 85 -13.07 -12.47 9.95
CA GLY A 85 -12.07 -13.44 9.49
C GLY A 85 -12.03 -13.69 7.98
N ASP A 86 -12.65 -12.83 7.16
CA ASP A 86 -12.65 -12.93 5.69
C ASP A 86 -11.25 -13.05 5.07
N GLN A 87 -10.25 -12.41 5.71
CA GLN A 87 -8.84 -12.45 5.32
C GLN A 87 -8.18 -13.83 5.44
N PHE A 88 -8.86 -14.80 6.06
CA PHE A 88 -8.41 -16.18 6.19
C PHE A 88 -9.16 -17.13 5.24
N SER A 89 -9.94 -16.62 4.28
CA SER A 89 -10.46 -17.44 3.18
C SER A 89 -9.33 -17.97 2.30
N SER A 90 -9.52 -19.15 1.69
CA SER A 90 -8.57 -19.71 0.73
C SER A 90 -8.25 -18.73 -0.40
N GLY A 91 -9.27 -18.12 -1.02
CA GLY A 91 -9.09 -17.12 -2.08
C GLY A 91 -8.29 -15.89 -1.64
N PHE A 92 -8.49 -15.37 -0.42
CA PHE A 92 -7.69 -14.24 0.06
C PHE A 92 -6.25 -14.62 0.37
N VAL A 93 -6.02 -15.80 0.96
CA VAL A 93 -4.68 -16.32 1.27
C VAL A 93 -3.87 -16.60 0.00
N GLU A 94 -4.52 -16.99 -1.09
CA GLU A 94 -3.87 -17.11 -2.39
C GLU A 94 -3.29 -15.78 -2.89
N ILE A 95 -3.99 -14.66 -2.65
CA ILE A 95 -3.50 -13.32 -3.05
C ILE A 95 -2.46 -12.82 -2.04
N ASN A 96 -2.74 -12.94 -0.74
CA ASN A 96 -1.84 -12.52 0.33
C ASN A 96 -1.72 -13.60 1.41
N PRO A 97 -0.59 -14.34 1.46
CA PRO A 97 -0.38 -15.38 2.47
C PRO A 97 -0.22 -14.83 3.90
N ASN A 98 -0.02 -13.52 4.05
CA ASN A 98 0.01 -12.82 5.35
C ASN A 98 -1.39 -12.53 5.91
N SER A 99 -2.46 -12.77 5.14
CA SER A 99 -3.86 -12.50 5.54
C SER A 99 -4.08 -11.07 6.04
N LYS A 100 -3.53 -10.07 5.34
CA LYS A 100 -3.74 -8.64 5.65
C LYS A 100 -4.26 -7.87 4.44
N ILE A 101 -5.17 -6.94 4.70
CA ILE A 101 -5.61 -5.94 3.72
C ILE A 101 -4.65 -4.75 3.70
N PRO A 102 -4.57 -4.00 2.59
CA PRO A 102 -5.14 -4.29 1.27
C PRO A 102 -4.37 -5.38 0.50
N ALA A 103 -5.08 -6.07 -0.39
CA ALA A 103 -4.52 -6.96 -1.39
C ALA A 103 -5.16 -6.66 -2.77
N LEU A 104 -4.36 -6.64 -3.82
CA LEU A 104 -4.77 -6.30 -5.18
C LEU A 104 -4.42 -7.44 -6.14
N SER A 105 -5.32 -7.74 -7.06
CA SER A 105 -5.08 -8.64 -8.18
C SER A 105 -5.25 -7.85 -9.47
N ASP A 106 -4.19 -7.77 -10.28
CA ASP A 106 -4.18 -7.09 -11.57
C ASP A 106 -4.46 -8.10 -12.68
N HIS A 107 -5.70 -8.06 -13.18
CA HIS A 107 -6.22 -8.90 -14.25
C HIS A 107 -5.92 -8.36 -15.66
N SER A 108 -5.20 -7.24 -15.79
CA SER A 108 -4.66 -6.81 -17.09
C SER A 108 -3.48 -7.67 -17.56
N THR A 109 -2.90 -8.46 -16.64
CA THR A 109 -1.78 -9.37 -16.88
C THR A 109 -2.22 -10.83 -16.95
N THR A 110 -1.44 -11.69 -17.61
CA THR A 110 -1.71 -13.13 -17.71
C THR A 110 -0.47 -13.96 -17.35
N PRO A 111 -0.50 -14.76 -16.25
CA PRO A 111 -1.58 -14.85 -15.27
C PRO A 111 -1.77 -13.54 -14.46
N PRO A 112 -2.91 -13.35 -13.76
CA PRO A 112 -3.13 -12.16 -12.95
C PRO A 112 -2.03 -11.94 -11.91
N THR A 113 -1.57 -10.69 -11.81
CA THR A 113 -0.47 -10.31 -10.93
C THR A 113 -1.01 -9.96 -9.55
N ARG A 114 -0.55 -10.68 -8.53
CA ARG A 114 -0.96 -10.50 -7.13
C ARG A 114 -0.02 -9.50 -6.46
N VAL A 115 -0.57 -8.45 -5.86
CA VAL A 115 0.18 -7.39 -5.20
C VAL A 115 -0.42 -7.14 -3.82
N PHE A 116 0.36 -7.33 -2.77
CA PHE A 116 -0.04 -7.09 -1.39
C PHE A 116 0.99 -6.20 -0.70
N GLU A 117 0.68 -5.77 0.53
CA GLU A 117 1.32 -4.66 1.26
C GLU A 117 1.01 -3.29 0.66
N SER A 118 0.39 -2.40 1.46
CA SER A 118 -0.09 -1.11 0.94
C SER A 118 1.01 -0.26 0.28
N GLY A 119 2.24 -0.30 0.80
CA GLY A 119 3.35 0.45 0.22
C GLY A 119 3.82 -0.12 -1.13
N ASN A 120 3.80 -1.44 -1.27
CA ASN A 120 4.15 -2.12 -2.50
C ASN A 120 3.06 -1.93 -3.58
N ILE A 121 1.79 -1.93 -3.19
CA ILE A 121 0.69 -1.61 -4.11
C ILE A 121 0.83 -0.17 -4.64
N LEU A 122 1.15 0.81 -3.79
CA LEU A 122 1.39 2.19 -4.24
C LEU A 122 2.54 2.28 -5.25
N LEU A 123 3.66 1.58 -4.98
CA LEU A 123 4.80 1.53 -5.89
C LEU A 123 4.41 0.86 -7.21
N TYR A 124 3.70 -0.26 -7.16
CA TYR A 124 3.22 -0.98 -8.34
C TYR A 124 2.33 -0.11 -9.24
N LEU A 125 1.36 0.60 -8.66
CA LEU A 125 0.47 1.50 -9.41
C LEU A 125 1.25 2.68 -10.01
N ALA A 126 2.23 3.23 -9.27
CA ALA A 126 3.09 4.27 -9.80
C ALA A 126 3.97 3.77 -10.96
N GLU A 127 4.61 2.61 -10.81
CA GLU A 127 5.51 2.11 -11.86
C GLU A 127 4.76 1.65 -13.11
N ASN A 128 3.56 1.08 -12.99
CA ASN A 128 2.84 0.52 -14.14
C ASN A 128 1.82 1.47 -14.77
N LEU A 129 1.16 2.33 -13.97
CA LEU A 129 0.09 3.21 -14.47
C LEU A 129 0.51 4.69 -14.52
N VAL A 130 1.45 5.11 -13.69
CA VAL A 130 1.99 6.48 -13.75
C VAL A 130 3.10 6.60 -14.79
N SER A 131 3.97 5.60 -14.98
CA SER A 131 5.04 5.71 -15.99
C SER A 131 4.50 5.86 -17.42
N SER A 132 3.31 5.32 -17.71
CA SER A 132 2.57 5.54 -18.95
C SER A 132 1.87 6.90 -19.00
N CYS A 133 1.61 7.53 -17.86
CA CYS A 133 0.99 8.85 -17.72
C CYS A 133 2.03 9.93 -17.35
N ARG A 134 2.57 10.64 -18.35
CA ARG A 134 3.56 11.73 -18.23
C ARG A 134 3.20 12.89 -17.27
N LYS A 135 2.04 12.87 -16.60
CA LYS A 135 1.49 13.97 -15.79
C LYS A 135 1.88 13.93 -14.30
N ILE A 136 2.23 12.78 -13.72
CA ILE A 136 2.17 12.60 -12.25
C ILE A 136 3.53 12.71 -11.55
N LEU A 137 4.65 12.48 -12.22
CA LEU A 137 5.97 12.63 -11.58
C LEU A 137 6.97 13.27 -12.55
N PRO A 138 7.76 14.28 -12.13
CA PRO A 138 9.02 14.53 -12.82
C PRO A 138 9.82 13.22 -12.73
N VAL A 139 10.14 12.63 -13.87
CA VAL A 139 11.03 11.46 -13.95
C VAL A 139 12.44 11.92 -13.55
N ALA A 140 12.64 12.16 -12.26
CA ALA A 140 13.96 12.36 -11.69
C ALA A 140 14.64 10.99 -11.67
N PRO A 141 15.89 10.86 -12.16
CA PRO A 141 16.62 9.61 -12.08
C PRO A 141 16.75 9.18 -10.61
N LYS A 142 16.60 7.88 -10.36
CA LYS A 142 16.65 7.24 -9.02
C LYS A 142 17.78 7.85 -8.16
N PRO A 143 17.49 8.55 -7.05
CA PRO A 143 18.47 8.65 -5.99
C PRO A 143 18.42 7.35 -5.20
N SER A 144 19.39 6.48 -5.46
CA SER A 144 19.68 5.34 -4.58
C SER A 144 19.92 5.87 -3.16
N THR A 145 19.10 5.41 -2.22
CA THR A 145 19.40 5.32 -0.78
C THR A 145 20.06 6.53 -0.10
N GLY A 146 19.29 7.24 0.72
CA GLY A 146 19.78 7.94 1.92
C GLY A 146 20.56 9.22 1.66
N CYS A 147 19.90 10.38 1.75
CA CYS A 147 20.60 11.66 1.82
C CYS A 147 21.14 11.90 3.24
N SER A 148 22.22 11.18 3.58
CA SER A 148 23.12 11.50 4.68
C SER A 148 24.52 11.66 4.08
N GLY A 149 24.83 12.82 3.49
CA GLY A 149 26.20 13.12 3.08
C GLY A 149 26.44 13.99 1.86
N CYS A 150 25.42 14.45 1.12
CA CYS A 150 25.66 15.36 -0.01
C CYS A 150 25.82 16.81 0.45
N ARG A 151 27.06 17.18 0.79
CA ARG A 151 27.51 18.58 0.87
C ARG A 151 27.23 19.26 -0.47
N ALA A 152 26.28 20.19 -0.50
CA ALA A 152 26.00 21.03 -1.65
C ALA A 152 27.25 21.85 -2.01
N ARG A 153 27.92 21.52 -3.11
CA ARG A 153 28.85 22.46 -3.75
C ARG A 153 28.01 23.49 -4.50
N ARG A 154 27.79 24.65 -3.88
CA ARG A 154 27.36 25.86 -4.60
C ARG A 154 28.42 26.18 -5.65
N ARG A 155 28.10 26.02 -6.94
CA ARG A 155 28.75 26.80 -7.99
C ARG A 155 27.84 27.99 -8.26
N SER A 156 28.19 29.14 -7.68
CA SER A 156 27.61 30.43 -8.06
C SER A 156 28.49 31.01 -9.14
N SER A 157 28.01 31.04 -10.38
CA SER A 157 28.57 31.81 -11.48
C SER A 157 28.01 33.24 -11.40
N ALA A 158 28.87 34.20 -11.10
CA ALA A 158 28.56 35.62 -11.20
C ALA A 158 29.27 36.22 -12.42
N ALA A 159 28.48 36.73 -13.38
CA ALA A 159 28.79 37.79 -14.33
C ALA A 159 27.48 38.11 -15.08
N ALA A 160 26.75 39.13 -14.63
CA ALA A 160 26.77 40.51 -15.13
C ALA A 160 26.00 40.70 -16.46
N SER A 161 24.87 41.40 -16.39
CA SER A 161 24.65 42.62 -17.18
C SER A 161 23.39 43.33 -16.70
N ALA A 162 23.55 44.59 -16.29
CA ALA A 162 22.48 45.49 -15.91
C ALA A 162 21.88 46.11 -17.18
N THR A 163 20.55 46.19 -17.24
CA THR A 163 19.88 47.12 -18.15
C THR A 163 18.72 47.78 -17.41
N SER A 164 18.83 49.10 -17.35
CA SER A 164 17.97 50.05 -16.66
C SER A 164 16.55 50.06 -17.25
N ILE A 165 15.52 49.97 -16.41
CA ILE A 165 14.15 50.34 -16.78
C ILE A 165 13.87 51.71 -16.15
N THR A 166 13.65 52.69 -17.02
CA THR A 166 13.30 54.06 -16.70
C THR A 166 11.81 54.15 -16.37
N MET A 167 11.45 54.69 -15.20
CA MET A 167 10.11 55.22 -14.91
C MET A 167 9.94 56.55 -15.63
N ARG A 168 8.86 56.71 -16.42
CA ARG A 168 8.25 58.01 -16.71
C ARG A 168 6.73 57.90 -16.80
N GLN A 169 6.12 58.74 -15.96
CA GLN A 169 4.77 59.34 -15.95
C GLN A 169 3.57 58.41 -15.88
#